data_AF-A0A662FGB1-F1
#
_entry.id   AF-A0A662FGB1-F1
#
_cell.length_a   1.000
_cell.length_b   1.000
_cell.length_c   1.000
_cell.angle_alpha   90.00
_cell.angle_beta   90.00
_cell.angle_gamma   90.00
#
_symmetry.space_group_name_H-M   'P 1'
#
loop_
_entity.id
_entity.type
_entity.pdbx_description
1 polymer ?
#
loop_
_entity_poly.entity_id
_entity_poly.type
_entity_poly.pdbx_seq_one_letter_code
_entity_poly.pdbx_strand_id
1 'polypeptide(L)'
;MPLIEIKTATITKKGQIAIPKNMRKTKGFQTGSKVVILSFKDHVELRPMKQISEKMATAIASEKSLAKDWNSKEDEEAWKNL
;
A
#
# COMPACT_ATOMS: atom_id res chain seq x y z
N MET A 1 -11.97 7.16 -8.08
CA MET A 1 -12.61 6.15 -7.23
C MET A 1 -13.87 6.76 -6.63
N PRO A 2 -15.04 6.10 -6.68
CA PRO A 2 -16.27 6.64 -6.10
C PRO A 2 -16.23 6.57 -4.58
N LEU A 3 -16.66 7.65 -3.91
CA LEU A 3 -16.89 7.68 -2.47
C LEU A 3 -18.19 6.94 -2.15
N ILE A 4 -18.11 5.88 -1.33
CA ILE A 4 -19.26 5.02 -1.02
C ILE A 4 -19.98 5.47 0.26
N GLU A 5 -19.24 5.82 1.31
CA GLU A 5 -19.79 6.17 2.62
C GLU A 5 -18.76 7.03 3.40
N ILE A 6 -19.24 8.00 4.19
CA ILE A 6 -18.43 8.74 5.17
C ILE A 6 -18.95 8.42 6.58
N LYS A 7 -18.03 8.05 7.48
CA LYS A 7 -18.31 7.88 8.92
C LYS A 7 -17.17 8.49 9.72
N THR A 8 -17.50 9.05 10.88
CA THR A 8 -16.51 9.51 11.86
C THR A 8 -16.28 8.42 12.91
N ALA A 9 -15.05 8.33 13.43
CA ALA A 9 -14.69 7.45 14.52
C ALA A 9 -13.71 8.15 15.45
N THR A 10 -13.84 7.88 16.74
CA THR A 10 -12.95 8.46 17.77
C THR A 10 -11.72 7.59 17.94
N ILE A 11 -10.55 8.21 17.98
CA ILE A 11 -9.29 7.54 18.30
C ILE A 11 -9.30 7.22 19.80
N THR A 12 -9.13 5.93 20.13
CA THR A 12 -9.07 5.51 21.54
C THR A 12 -7.75 5.95 22.19
N LYS A 13 -7.67 5.86 23.53
CA LYS A 13 -6.43 6.16 24.28
C LYS A 13 -5.20 5.38 23.79
N LYS A 14 -5.40 4.21 23.18
CA LYS A 14 -4.33 3.37 22.61
C LYS A 14 -4.00 3.70 21.14
N GLY A 15 -4.59 4.76 20.58
CA GLY A 15 -4.40 5.13 19.17
C GLY A 15 -5.17 4.26 18.18
N GLN A 16 -6.15 3.47 18.63
CA GLN A 16 -6.89 2.54 17.77
C GLN A 16 -8.17 3.20 17.23
N ILE A 17 -8.54 2.85 16.00
CA ILE A 17 -9.81 3.24 15.37
C ILE A 17 -10.59 1.96 15.03
N ALA A 18 -11.88 1.93 15.39
CA ALA A 18 -12.76 0.83 15.02
C ALA A 18 -13.35 1.05 13.63
N ILE A 19 -13.08 0.13 12.70
CA ILE A 19 -13.69 0.16 11.37
C ILE A 19 -15.21 -0.13 11.51
N PRO A 20 -16.10 0.75 11.02
CA PRO A 20 -17.54 0.55 11.08
C PRO A 20 -18.00 -0.75 10.40
N LYS A 21 -19.05 -1.39 10.95
CA LYS A 21 -19.53 -2.71 10.50
C LYS A 21 -19.84 -2.76 9.00
N ASN A 22 -20.40 -1.70 8.43
CA ASN A 22 -20.74 -1.62 7.02
C ASN A 22 -19.48 -1.63 6.13
N MET A 23 -18.43 -0.91 6.53
CA MET A 23 -17.18 -0.83 5.80
C MET A 23 -16.38 -2.14 5.84
N ARG A 24 -16.56 -2.98 6.87
CA ARG A 24 -15.94 -4.32 6.95
C ARG A 24 -16.43 -5.31 5.89
N LYS A 25 -17.57 -5.02 5.23
CA LYS A 25 -18.04 -5.83 4.09
C LYS A 25 -17.12 -5.70 2.88
N THR A 26 -16.27 -4.67 2.84
CA THR A 26 -15.26 -4.48 1.81
C THR A 26 -14.24 -5.62 1.85
N LYS A 27 -13.96 -6.21 0.68
CA LYS A 27 -13.03 -7.34 0.53
C LYS A 27 -11.67 -7.00 1.14
N GLY A 28 -11.19 -7.82 2.07
CA GLY A 28 -9.88 -7.67 2.73
C GLY A 28 -9.87 -6.93 4.07
N PHE A 29 -11.04 -6.51 4.58
CA PHE A 29 -11.20 -5.94 5.94
C PHE A 29 -11.97 -6.87 6.89
N GLN A 30 -11.85 -8.18 6.69
CA GLN A 30 -12.46 -9.20 7.53
C GLN A 30 -11.55 -9.54 8.73
N THR A 31 -12.14 -10.09 9.79
CA THR A 31 -11.38 -10.58 10.96
C THR A 31 -10.24 -11.51 10.52
N GLY A 32 -9.04 -11.27 11.02
CA GLY A 32 -7.82 -12.04 10.67
C GLY A 32 -7.13 -11.58 9.38
N SER A 33 -7.68 -10.62 8.64
CA SER A 33 -7.02 -10.08 7.44
C SER A 33 -5.84 -9.17 7.80
N LYS A 34 -4.74 -9.29 7.04
CA LYS A 34 -3.64 -8.33 7.10
C LYS A 34 -3.97 -7.09 6.26
N VAL A 35 -3.72 -5.92 6.85
CA VAL A 35 -3.90 -4.61 6.21
C VAL A 35 -2.58 -3.85 6.23
N VAL A 36 -2.36 -3.03 5.22
CA VAL A 36 -1.23 -2.09 5.14
C VAL A 36 -1.72 -0.73 5.62
N ILE A 37 -0.90 -0.08 6.45
CA ILE A 37 -1.11 1.28 6.94
C ILE A 37 -0.09 2.17 6.25
N LEU A 38 -0.56 3.10 5.42
CA LEU A 38 0.28 4.06 4.70
C LEU A 38 0.12 5.42 5.36
N SER A 39 1.21 6.05 5.76
CA SER A 39 1.19 7.41 6.28
C SER A 39 1.65 8.39 5.20
N PHE A 40 0.83 9.38 4.94
CA PHE A 40 1.15 10.54 4.12
C PHE A 40 1.29 11.76 5.03
N LYS A 41 1.67 12.90 4.45
CA LYS A 41 1.87 14.15 5.20
C LYS A 41 0.56 14.67 5.84
N ASP A 42 -0.56 14.41 5.19
CA ASP A 42 -1.88 14.98 5.49
C ASP A 42 -2.92 13.94 5.88
N HIS A 43 -2.70 12.65 5.60
CA HIS A 43 -3.65 11.59 5.91
C HIS A 43 -3.00 10.22 6.09
N VAL A 44 -3.78 9.26 6.60
CA VAL A 44 -3.43 7.85 6.69
C VAL A 44 -4.37 7.05 5.81
N GLU A 45 -3.84 6.14 4.99
CA GLU A 45 -4.63 5.20 4.21
C GLU A 45 -4.49 3.78 4.74
N LEU A 46 -5.61 3.05 4.73
CA LEU A 46 -5.66 1.63 5.00
C LEU A 46 -5.99 0.88 3.71
N ARG A 47 -5.16 -0.10 3.34
CA ARG A 47 -5.37 -0.92 2.14
C ARG A 47 -5.26 -2.41 2.47
N PRO A 48 -6.10 -3.28 1.89
CA PRO A 48 -5.91 -4.73 2.03
C PRO A 48 -4.55 -5.17 1.49
N MET A 49 -3.82 -6.00 2.24
CA MET A 49 -2.49 -6.47 1.81
C MET A 49 -2.52 -7.17 0.45
N LYS A 50 -3.59 -7.94 0.17
CA LYS A 50 -3.77 -8.62 -1.11
C LYS A 50 -3.79 -7.66 -2.31
N GLN A 51 -4.41 -6.49 -2.14
CA GLN A 51 -4.46 -5.46 -3.19
C GLN A 51 -3.08 -4.87 -3.47
N ILE A 52 -2.27 -4.65 -2.43
CA ILE A 52 -0.89 -4.17 -2.58
C ILE A 52 -0.04 -5.24 -3.25
N SER A 53 -0.15 -6.50 -2.81
CA SER A 53 0.57 -7.62 -3.41
C SER A 53 0.27 -7.77 -4.90
N GLU A 54 -0.99 -7.67 -5.31
CA GLU A 54 -1.37 -7.77 -6.74
C GLU A 54 -0.85 -6.58 -7.55
N LYS A 55 -0.95 -5.36 -7.02
CA LYS A 55 -0.46 -4.15 -7.72
C LYS A 55 1.06 -4.06 -7.81
N MET A 56 1.76 -4.57 -6.80
CA MET A 56 3.23 -4.59 -6.77
C MET A 56 3.80 -5.88 -7.37
N ALA A 57 2.95 -6.86 -7.73
CA ALA A 57 3.41 -8.15 -8.25
C ALA A 57 4.31 -7.99 -9.48
N THR A 58 3.92 -7.12 -10.41
CA THR A 58 4.71 -6.86 -11.62
C THR A 58 6.04 -6.20 -11.28
N ALA A 59 6.04 -5.18 -10.41
CA ALA A 59 7.26 -4.50 -9.98
C ALA A 59 8.24 -5.46 -9.27
N ILE A 60 7.73 -6.29 -8.36
CA ILE A 60 8.51 -7.31 -7.64
C ILE A 60 9.02 -8.39 -8.60
N ALA A 61 8.22 -8.82 -9.57
CA ALA A 61 8.63 -9.82 -10.56
C ALA A 61 9.69 -9.27 -11.53
N SER A 62 9.57 -8.00 -11.94
CA SER A 62 10.50 -7.36 -12.85
C SER A 62 11.82 -7.00 -12.18
N GLU A 63 11.83 -6.71 -10.87
CA GLU A 63 13.03 -6.31 -10.12
C GLU A 63 14.21 -7.26 -10.37
N LYS A 64 14.01 -8.57 -10.21
CA LYS A 64 15.08 -9.56 -10.45
C LYS A 64 15.55 -9.61 -11.89
N SER A 65 14.64 -9.40 -12.85
CA SER A 65 14.95 -9.48 -14.28
C SER A 65 15.69 -8.23 -14.75
N LEU A 66 15.31 -7.06 -14.24
CA LEU A 66 15.86 -5.76 -14.61
C LEU A 66 17.12 -5.39 -13.81
N ALA A 67 17.33 -6.01 -12.64
CA ALA A 67 18.49 -5.75 -11.80
C ALA A 67 19.83 -5.98 -12.51
N LYS A 68 19.89 -6.89 -13.48
CA LYS A 68 21.12 -7.13 -14.25
C LYS A 68 21.47 -5.92 -15.12
N ASP A 69 20.47 -5.30 -15.72
CA ASP A 69 20.65 -4.19 -16.66
C ASP A 69 20.83 -2.86 -15.90
N TRP A 70 20.06 -2.65 -14.83
CA TRP A 70 20.17 -1.44 -13.96
C TRP A 70 21.44 -1.37 -13.13
N ASN A 71 22.01 -2.51 -12.71
CA ASN A 71 23.29 -2.53 -11.98
C ASN A 71 24.49 -2.75 -12.92
N SER A 72 24.30 -2.54 -14.23
CA SER A 72 25.40 -2.61 -15.18
C SER A 72 26.23 -1.33 -15.12
N LYS A 73 27.53 -1.46 -15.37
CA LYS A 73 28.45 -0.30 -15.42
C LYS A 73 28.02 0.73 -16.48
N GLU A 74 27.44 0.25 -17.57
CA GLU A 74 26.95 1.10 -18.67
C GLU A 74 25.77 1.98 -18.23
N ASP A 75 24.83 1.43 -17.45
CA ASP A 75 23.72 2.21 -16.90
C ASP A 75 24.24 3.20 -15.84
N GLU A 76 25.11 2.75 -14.93
CA GLU A 76 25.70 3.60 -13.89
C GLU A 76 26.49 4.80 -14.47
N GLU A 77 27.15 4.60 -15.61
CA GLU A 77 27.85 5.65 -16.34
C GLU A 77 26.88 6.58 -17.10
N ALA A 78 25.78 6.04 -17.65
CA ALA A 78 24.74 6.82 -18.32
C ALA A 78 24.00 7.78 -17.36
N TRP A 79 23.81 7.38 -16.09
CA TRP A 79 23.10 8.17 -15.08
C TRP A 79 23.99 9.02 -14.18
N LYS A 80 25.32 8.95 -14.34
CA LYS A 80 26.32 9.60 -13.46
C LYS A 80 26.16 11.11 -13.24
N ASN A 81 25.53 11.83 -14.17
CA ASN A 81 25.45 13.30 -14.15
C ASN A 81 24.01 13.85 -14.12
N LEU A 82 23.02 12.99 -13.83
CA LEU A 82 21.63 13.38 -13.57
C LEU A 82 21.39 13.50 -12.06
#